data_AF-A0A7S4VBY1-F1
#
_entry.id   AF-A0A7S4VBY1-F1
#
_cell.length_a   1.000
_cell.length_b   1.000
_cell.length_c   1.000
_cell.angle_alpha   90.00
_cell.angle_beta   90.00
_cell.angle_gamma   90.00
#
_symmetry.space_group_name_H-M   'P 1'
#
loop_
_entity.id
_entity.type
_entity.pdbx_description
1 polymer ?
#
loop_
_entity_poly.entity_id
_entity_poly.type
_entity_poly.pdbx_seq_one_letter_code
_entity_poly.pdbx_strand_id
1 'polypeptide(L)'
;SGSGDHKDDSGGKEPKKDSCASHDSCDACYSSRACHWCGGPDGACHAEGSVHGCLRGDSCSASNDNSTDGGGGSNDSNDNGGDSGSGDHKDDSGGKEPKKDSCASHDSCDACYSSHLCHWCGGPNGACHAEGSIHGCLKGDSCSAPNDNSTDGGGGSNDNNGNGGDSGSGDHKDDSGGKEPKKDSCASHDSCDACYSSHLCHWCGGPDGACHAEGSIHGCLKGDSC
;
A
#
# COMPACT_ATOMS: atom_id res chain seq x y z
N SER A 1 23.54 -11.79 68.63
CA SER A 1 22.12 -11.56 68.38
C SER A 1 21.94 -10.14 67.89
N GLY A 2 21.79 -9.98 66.58
CA GLY A 2 21.65 -8.67 65.93
C GLY A 2 20.87 -8.88 64.65
N SER A 3 19.55 -8.77 64.74
CA SER A 3 18.63 -8.85 63.61
C SER A 3 18.60 -7.47 62.96
N GLY A 4 19.18 -7.36 61.76
CA GLY A 4 19.10 -6.16 60.94
C GLY A 4 17.98 -6.34 59.91
N ASP A 5 16.90 -5.57 60.07
CA ASP A 5 15.79 -5.49 59.13
C ASP A 5 16.23 -4.75 57.87
N HIS A 6 16.33 -5.48 56.76
CA HIS A 6 16.49 -4.93 55.41
C HIS A 6 15.12 -4.45 54.93
N LYS A 7 14.96 -3.14 54.75
CA LYS A 7 13.78 -2.55 54.10
C LYS A 7 14.10 -2.41 52.62
N ASP A 8 13.55 -3.31 51.82
CA ASP A 8 13.55 -3.18 50.37
C ASP A 8 12.59 -2.06 49.95
N ASP A 9 13.16 -0.87 49.69
CA ASP A 9 12.50 0.30 49.13
C ASP A 9 12.25 0.06 47.62
N SER A 10 11.41 -0.93 47.31
CA SER A 10 10.93 -1.18 45.96
C SER A 10 9.82 -0.19 45.65
N GLY A 11 10.22 1.06 45.40
CA GLY A 11 9.36 2.11 44.84
C GLY A 11 8.83 1.68 43.48
N GLY A 12 7.76 0.88 43.49
CA GLY A 12 6.98 0.52 42.32
C GLY A 12 6.38 1.78 41.74
N LYS A 13 7.08 2.38 40.77
CA LYS A 13 6.43 3.30 39.83
C LYS A 13 5.38 2.49 39.11
N GLU A 14 4.12 2.66 39.50
CA GLU A 14 3.00 2.22 38.69
C GLU A 14 3.28 2.65 37.24
N PRO A 15 3.29 1.71 36.29
CA PRO A 15 3.41 2.08 34.89
C PRO A 15 2.18 2.93 34.56
N LYS A 16 2.39 4.23 34.35
CA LYS A 16 1.36 5.17 33.90
C LYS A 16 0.87 4.70 32.53
N LYS A 17 -0.09 3.78 32.52
CA LYS A 17 -0.51 3.06 31.31
C LYS A 17 -1.56 3.79 30.48
N ASP A 18 -2.14 4.87 30.97
CA ASP A 18 -3.38 5.40 30.37
C ASP A 18 -3.34 6.89 30.01
N SER A 19 -2.16 7.52 29.88
CA SER A 19 -2.12 8.97 29.63
C SER A 19 -2.39 9.38 28.18
N CYS A 20 -2.30 8.47 27.20
CA CYS A 20 -2.44 8.87 25.80
C CYS A 20 -3.86 9.32 25.46
N ALA A 21 -4.88 8.69 26.05
CA ALA A 21 -6.28 9.05 25.84
C ALA A 21 -6.65 10.46 26.35
N SER A 22 -5.79 11.08 27.17
CA SER A 22 -6.00 12.45 27.65
C SER A 22 -5.56 13.53 26.66
N HIS A 23 -4.89 13.12 25.56
CA HIS A 23 -4.50 14.03 24.49
C HIS A 23 -5.54 14.01 23.38
N ASP A 24 -6.24 15.13 23.25
CA ASP A 24 -7.32 15.40 22.31
C ASP A 24 -6.86 16.13 21.04
N SER A 25 -5.55 16.34 20.88
CA SER A 25 -4.95 16.92 19.69
C SER A 25 -3.64 16.24 19.29
N CYS A 26 -3.32 16.31 18.00
CA CYS A 26 -2.10 15.75 17.43
C CYS A 26 -0.85 16.29 18.14
N ASP A 27 -0.77 17.61 18.35
CA ASP A 27 0.38 18.25 19.01
C ASP A 27 0.55 17.84 20.47
N ALA A 28 -0.56 17.73 21.22
CA ALA A 28 -0.53 17.26 22.60
C ALA A 28 -0.11 15.78 22.67
N CYS A 29 -0.55 14.97 21.71
CA CYS A 29 -0.21 13.56 21.62
C CYS A 29 1.30 13.35 21.38
N TYR A 30 1.88 14.10 20.44
CA TYR A 30 3.30 14.06 20.13
C TYR A 30 4.21 14.57 21.25
N SER A 31 3.67 15.38 22.16
CA SER A 31 4.40 15.83 23.35
C SER A 31 4.69 14.68 24.33
N SER A 32 3.99 13.54 24.20
CA SER A 32 4.23 12.34 24.98
C SER A 32 5.01 11.30 24.18
N ARG A 33 6.20 10.93 24.66
CA ARG A 33 7.11 9.97 23.99
C ARG A 33 6.56 8.54 23.86
N ALA A 34 5.48 8.23 24.56
CA ALA A 34 4.85 6.91 24.55
C ALA A 34 3.54 6.87 23.76
N CYS A 35 3.16 8.00 23.16
CA CYS A 35 1.90 8.15 22.44
C CYS A 35 2.15 8.53 20.99
N HIS A 36 1.20 8.20 20.13
CA HIS A 36 1.20 8.61 18.73
C HIS A 36 -0.23 8.93 18.29
N TRP A 37 -0.35 9.88 17.37
CA TRP A 37 -1.64 10.28 16.82
C TRP A 37 -2.02 9.37 15.66
N CYS A 38 -3.26 8.90 15.64
CA CYS A 38 -3.82 8.17 14.53
C CYS A 38 -4.91 9.01 13.88
N GLY A 39 -4.64 9.55 12.70
CA GLY A 39 -5.65 10.23 11.86
C GLY A 39 -6.62 9.27 11.18
N GLY A 40 -6.66 8.01 11.64
CA GLY A 40 -7.63 7.01 11.21
C GLY A 40 -9.06 7.34 11.67
N PRO A 41 -9.97 6.35 11.64
CA PRO A 41 -11.40 6.60 11.83
C PRO A 41 -11.78 7.16 13.20
N ASP A 42 -10.94 6.98 14.21
CA ASP A 42 -11.14 7.49 15.56
C ASP A 42 -10.41 8.81 15.84
N GLY A 43 -9.49 9.24 14.96
CA GLY A 43 -8.82 10.54 15.05
C GLY A 43 -8.26 10.82 16.44
N ALA A 44 -7.58 9.84 17.04
CA ALA A 44 -7.27 9.84 18.47
C ALA A 44 -5.80 9.52 18.79
N CYS A 45 -5.39 9.88 20.00
CA CYS A 45 -4.05 9.59 20.53
C CYS A 45 -4.01 8.23 21.23
N HIS A 46 -3.09 7.36 20.78
CA HIS A 46 -2.94 6.01 21.29
C HIS A 46 -1.55 5.76 21.86
N ALA A 47 -1.45 4.79 22.77
CA ALA A 47 -0.16 4.26 23.17
C ALA A 47 0.48 3.47 22.02
N GLU A 48 1.80 3.57 21.88
CA GLU A 48 2.54 2.75 20.91
C GLU A 48 2.30 1.25 21.16
N GLY A 49 1.89 0.51 20.11
CA GLY A 49 1.53 -0.90 20.21
C GLY A 49 0.11 -1.19 20.71
N SER A 50 -0.74 -0.17 20.91
CA SER A 50 -2.17 -0.37 21.18
C SER A 50 -2.84 -1.13 20.04
N VAL A 51 -3.68 -2.12 20.37
CA VAL A 51 -4.50 -2.87 19.39
C VAL A 51 -5.51 -1.96 18.68
N HIS A 52 -5.89 -0.87 19.33
CA HIS A 52 -6.81 0.13 18.79
C HIS A 52 -6.08 1.29 18.08
N GLY A 53 -4.75 1.33 18.17
CA GLY A 53 -3.93 2.34 17.51
C GLY A 53 -3.48 1.91 16.12
N CYS A 54 -2.96 2.87 15.39
CA CYS A 54 -2.26 2.68 14.14
C CYS A 54 -0.86 2.13 14.41
N LEU A 55 -0.34 1.30 13.50
CA LEU A 55 0.99 0.71 13.67
C LEU A 55 2.11 1.77 13.65
N ARG A 56 1.82 2.89 12.99
CA ARG A 56 2.70 4.05 12.84
C ARG A 56 1.83 5.30 12.92
N GLY A 57 2.18 6.24 13.78
CA GLY A 57 1.46 7.50 13.91
C GLY A 57 1.56 8.38 12.67
N ASP A 58 0.51 9.13 12.42
CA ASP A 58 0.50 10.16 11.39
C ASP A 58 1.32 11.36 11.87
N SER A 59 2.20 11.86 11.01
CA SER A 59 2.91 13.10 11.27
C SER A 59 1.92 14.25 11.43
N CYS A 60 1.99 14.98 12.55
CA CYS A 60 1.33 16.28 12.72
C CYS A 60 1.96 17.29 11.77
N SER A 61 1.62 17.20 10.49
CA SER A 61 1.74 18.35 9.62
C SER A 61 0.71 19.34 10.14
N ALA A 62 1.12 20.59 10.37
CA ALA A 62 0.24 21.66 10.84
C ALA A 62 -0.83 22.02 9.79
N SER A 63 -1.66 21.06 9.40
CA SER A 63 -2.93 21.29 8.75
C SER A 63 -3.92 21.48 9.88
N ASN A 64 -3.88 22.68 10.48
CA ASN A 64 -4.96 23.18 11.32
C ASN A 64 -6.21 23.30 10.45
N ASP A 65 -6.93 22.21 10.25
CA ASP A 65 -8.34 22.26 9.98
C ASP A 65 -8.98 21.20 10.86
N ASN A 66 -9.51 21.71 11.97
CA ASN A 66 -10.47 21.09 12.86
C ASN A 66 -11.72 20.71 12.05
N SER A 67 -11.62 19.67 11.23
CA SER A 67 -12.77 18.97 10.67
C SER A 67 -13.35 18.11 11.78
N THR A 68 -14.02 18.76 12.72
CA THR A 68 -15.14 18.15 13.42
C THR A 68 -16.17 17.76 12.36
N ASP A 69 -16.06 16.54 11.83
CA ASP A 69 -17.18 15.89 11.14
C ASP A 69 -18.21 15.46 12.19
N GLY A 70 -18.81 16.49 12.79
CA GLY A 70 -20.04 16.38 13.55
C GLY A 70 -21.19 16.54 12.56
N GLY A 71 -21.75 15.43 12.11
CA GLY A 71 -23.00 15.43 11.38
C GLY A 71 -24.11 16.15 12.15
N GLY A 72 -24.86 17.00 11.44
CA GLY A 72 -26.17 17.49 11.89
C GLY A 72 -26.40 18.97 11.64
N GLY A 73 -27.12 19.29 10.56
CA GLY A 73 -27.75 20.60 10.42
C GLY A 73 -27.94 21.07 8.98
N SER A 74 -28.82 20.41 8.21
CA SER A 74 -29.46 21.05 7.07
C SER A 74 -30.25 22.25 7.58
N ASN A 75 -29.88 23.45 7.14
CA ASN A 75 -30.83 24.56 7.05
C ASN A 75 -30.59 25.26 5.72
N ASP A 76 -31.52 24.97 4.81
CA ASP A 76 -31.83 25.75 3.62
C ASP A 76 -31.83 27.25 3.93
N SER A 77 -31.10 28.02 3.12
CA SER A 77 -31.52 29.36 2.72
C SER A 77 -30.79 29.75 1.43
N ASN A 78 -31.55 29.70 0.33
CA ASN A 78 -31.49 30.58 -0.83
C ASN A 78 -30.72 31.90 -0.59
N ASP A 79 -29.89 32.32 -1.56
CA ASP A 79 -30.36 33.31 -2.54
C ASP A 79 -29.43 33.45 -3.76
N ASN A 80 -30.02 34.04 -4.79
CA ASN A 80 -29.68 34.15 -6.20
C ASN A 80 -28.38 34.90 -6.55
N GLY A 81 -27.79 34.47 -7.68
CA GLY A 81 -27.81 35.33 -8.88
C GLY A 81 -26.51 35.98 -9.33
N GLY A 82 -26.00 35.48 -10.47
CA GLY A 82 -25.46 36.31 -11.57
C GLY A 82 -24.02 36.81 -11.44
N ASP A 83 -23.16 36.43 -12.39
CA ASP A 83 -22.82 37.31 -13.52
C ASP A 83 -21.65 36.73 -14.33
N SER A 84 -21.80 36.81 -15.66
CA SER A 84 -20.91 36.23 -16.65
C SER A 84 -19.76 37.19 -16.97
N GLY A 85 -18.65 37.07 -16.25
CA GLY A 85 -17.42 37.81 -16.53
C GLY A 85 -16.39 36.98 -17.31
N SER A 86 -16.44 37.04 -18.64
CA SER A 86 -15.30 36.66 -19.49
C SER A 86 -14.19 37.70 -19.30
N GLY A 87 -13.09 37.29 -18.66
CA GLY A 87 -11.93 38.14 -18.40
C GLY A 87 -10.65 37.42 -18.83
N ASP A 88 -9.97 38.03 -19.80
CA ASP A 88 -8.77 37.58 -20.47
C ASP A 88 -7.65 37.13 -19.50
N HIS A 89 -7.12 35.94 -19.77
CA HIS A 89 -5.91 35.40 -19.16
C HIS A 89 -4.73 36.35 -19.39
N LYS A 90 -4.31 37.03 -18.32
CA LYS A 90 -2.98 37.64 -18.23
C LYS A 90 -2.07 36.68 -17.48
N ASP A 91 -0.94 36.41 -18.12
CA ASP A 91 0.21 35.69 -17.60
C ASP A 91 0.64 36.23 -16.24
N ASP A 92 0.40 35.45 -15.18
CA ASP A 92 1.02 35.66 -13.90
C ASP A 92 2.00 34.51 -13.65
N SER A 93 3.27 34.81 -13.91
CA SER A 93 4.43 33.97 -13.60
C SER A 93 4.71 34.00 -12.10
N GLY A 94 3.68 33.76 -11.29
CA GLY A 94 3.81 33.48 -9.87
C GLY A 94 4.34 32.05 -9.73
N GLY A 95 5.56 31.91 -9.21
CA GLY A 95 6.19 30.62 -8.93
C GLY A 95 5.28 29.75 -8.08
N LYS A 96 4.52 28.87 -8.75
CA LYS A 96 3.81 27.78 -8.09
C LYS A 96 4.88 26.89 -7.49
N GLU A 97 4.79 26.66 -6.18
CA GLU A 97 5.47 25.53 -5.56
C GLU A 97 5.33 24.30 -6.48
N PRO A 98 6.38 23.49 -6.65
CA PRO A 98 6.30 22.28 -7.46
C PRO A 98 5.10 21.49 -6.94
N LYS A 99 4.04 21.46 -7.75
CA LYS A 99 2.87 20.64 -7.47
C LYS A 99 3.43 19.26 -7.24
N LYS A 100 3.20 18.67 -6.06
CA LYS A 100 3.59 17.29 -5.77
C LYS A 100 3.14 16.46 -6.96
N ASP A 101 4.09 16.07 -7.79
CA ASP A 101 3.82 15.34 -9.02
C ASP A 101 3.06 14.10 -8.60
N SER A 102 1.78 14.05 -8.97
CA SER A 102 0.94 12.94 -8.57
C SER A 102 1.49 11.71 -9.26
N CYS A 103 1.74 10.64 -8.51
CA CYS A 103 2.26 9.39 -9.08
C CYS A 103 1.37 8.89 -10.23
N ALA A 104 0.07 9.21 -10.20
CA ALA A 104 -0.90 8.92 -11.25
C ALA A 104 -0.61 9.55 -12.63
N SER A 105 0.30 10.53 -12.71
CA SER A 105 0.74 11.12 -13.98
C SER A 105 1.80 10.28 -14.70
N HIS A 106 2.39 9.29 -14.03
CA HIS A 106 3.34 8.36 -14.64
C HIS A 106 2.60 7.14 -15.19
N ASP A 107 2.59 7.01 -16.50
CA ASP A 107 1.96 5.94 -17.27
C ASP A 107 2.92 4.80 -17.63
N SER A 108 4.17 4.89 -17.19
CA SER A 108 5.21 3.88 -17.41
C SER A 108 6.01 3.60 -16.15
N CYS A 109 6.53 2.37 -16.08
CA CYS A 109 7.34 1.90 -14.97
C CYS A 109 8.57 2.80 -14.72
N ASP A 110 9.30 3.14 -15.78
CA ASP A 110 10.51 3.96 -15.70
C ASP A 110 10.22 5.41 -15.25
N ALA A 111 9.13 6.01 -15.75
CA ALA A 111 8.70 7.33 -15.29
C ALA A 111 8.27 7.31 -13.82
N CYS A 112 7.61 6.23 -13.40
CA CYS A 112 7.17 6.05 -12.01
C CYS A 112 8.34 5.97 -11.03
N TYR A 113 9.37 5.20 -11.39
CA TYR A 113 10.59 5.03 -10.58
C TYR A 113 11.47 6.28 -10.52
N SER A 114 11.28 7.23 -11.43
CA SER A 114 11.99 8.51 -11.40
C SER A 114 11.57 9.37 -10.19
N SER A 115 10.43 9.05 -9.56
CA SER A 115 9.97 9.67 -8.32
C SER A 115 10.16 8.74 -7.12
N HIS A 116 10.90 9.21 -6.12
CA HIS A 116 11.19 8.47 -4.88
C HIS A 116 9.98 8.30 -3.96
N LEU A 117 8.86 8.96 -4.25
CA LEU A 117 7.60 8.83 -3.49
C LEU A 117 6.59 7.91 -4.18
N CYS A 118 6.96 7.37 -5.35
CA CYS A 118 6.09 6.57 -6.18
C CYS A 118 6.65 5.17 -6.36
N HIS A 119 5.76 4.21 -6.62
CA HIS A 119 6.12 2.86 -6.99
C HIS A 119 5.18 2.32 -8.06
N TRP A 120 5.69 1.45 -8.92
CA TRP A 120 4.92 0.81 -9.99
C TRP A 120 4.29 -0.48 -9.50
N CYS A 121 3.02 -0.70 -9.84
CA CYS A 121 2.31 -1.96 -9.57
C CYS A 121 2.05 -2.67 -10.88
N GLY A 122 2.83 -3.70 -11.20
CA GLY A 122 2.84 -4.45 -12.46
C GLY A 122 1.70 -5.45 -12.63
N GLY A 123 0.54 -5.19 -12.01
CA GLY A 123 -0.69 -5.93 -12.27
C GLY A 123 -1.17 -5.77 -13.73
N PRO A 124 -2.31 -6.39 -14.10
CA PRO A 124 -2.85 -6.35 -15.46
C PRO A 124 -3.13 -4.93 -15.99
N ASN A 125 -3.24 -3.95 -15.10
CA ASN A 125 -3.43 -2.54 -15.41
C ASN A 125 -2.28 -1.67 -14.89
N GLY A 126 -1.03 -2.16 -15.01
CA GLY A 126 0.21 -1.48 -14.63
C GLY A 126 0.06 0.02 -14.34
N ALA A 127 0.14 0.41 -13.06
CA ALA A 127 -0.12 1.79 -12.65
C ALA A 127 0.88 2.26 -11.60
N CYS A 128 1.12 3.57 -11.59
CA CYS A 128 2.01 4.21 -10.65
C CYS A 128 1.23 4.81 -9.46
N HIS A 129 1.65 4.45 -8.26
CA HIS A 129 0.99 4.86 -7.02
C HIS A 129 1.97 5.50 -6.04
N ALA A 130 1.46 6.32 -5.13
CA ALA A 130 2.25 6.78 -3.99
C ALA A 130 2.55 5.59 -3.06
N GLU A 131 3.74 5.57 -2.47
CA GLU A 131 4.09 4.60 -1.44
C GLU A 131 3.09 4.67 -0.27
N GLY A 132 2.55 3.51 0.14
CA GLY A 132 1.52 3.42 1.19
C GLY A 132 0.09 3.75 0.73
N SER A 133 -0.15 4.00 -0.56
CA SER A 133 -1.51 4.21 -1.07
C SER A 133 -2.38 2.95 -0.92
N ILE A 134 -3.60 3.11 -0.39
CA ILE A 134 -4.60 2.01 -0.27
C ILE A 134 -5.03 1.43 -1.63
N HIS A 135 -4.84 2.19 -2.71
CA HIS A 135 -5.20 1.79 -4.07
C HIS A 135 -4.02 1.18 -4.83
N GLY A 136 -2.82 1.16 -4.23
CA GLY A 136 -1.62 0.60 -4.81
C GLY A 136 -1.32 -0.81 -4.30
N CYS A 137 -0.14 -1.30 -4.68
CA CYS A 137 0.42 -2.54 -4.19
C CYS A 137 1.23 -2.26 -2.93
N LEU A 138 1.29 -3.25 -2.02
CA LEU A 138 2.03 -3.10 -0.77
C LEU A 138 3.54 -2.90 -1.02
N LYS A 139 4.04 -3.47 -2.11
CA LYS A 139 5.41 -3.38 -2.56
C LYS A 139 5.40 -3.24 -4.08
N GLY A 140 6.12 -2.24 -4.58
CA GLY A 140 6.28 -2.03 -6.02
C GLY A 140 6.95 -3.21 -6.72
N ASP A 141 6.52 -3.47 -7.94
CA ASP A 141 7.20 -4.39 -8.84
C ASP A 141 8.48 -3.74 -9.36
N SER A 142 9.52 -4.55 -9.52
CA SER A 142 10.75 -4.07 -10.14
C SER A 142 10.49 -3.79 -11.62
N CYS A 143 10.83 -2.59 -12.07
CA CYS A 143 10.98 -2.33 -13.50
C CYS A 143 12.14 -3.17 -14.01
N SER A 144 11.84 -4.39 -14.45
CA SER A 144 12.68 -5.00 -15.45
C SER A 144 12.52 -4.10 -16.67
N ALA A 145 13.62 -3.49 -17.12
CA ALA A 145 13.64 -2.82 -18.42
C ALA A 145 12.87 -3.73 -19.39
N PRO A 146 11.86 -3.21 -20.11
CA PRO A 146 11.10 -4.03 -21.02
C PRO A 146 12.14 -4.75 -21.87
N ASN A 147 12.17 -6.09 -21.83
CA ASN A 147 12.90 -6.79 -22.87
C ASN A 147 12.29 -6.28 -24.17
N ASP A 148 13.09 -5.63 -25.00
CA ASP A 148 12.73 -4.99 -26.27
C ASP A 148 12.19 -5.99 -27.32
N ASN A 149 11.58 -7.09 -26.87
CA ASN A 149 11.05 -8.19 -27.66
C ASN A 149 9.52 -8.32 -27.49
N SER A 150 8.83 -7.23 -27.17
CA SER A 150 7.49 -7.04 -27.69
C SER A 150 7.64 -6.61 -29.15
N THR A 151 7.53 -7.57 -30.06
CA THR A 151 6.99 -7.29 -31.39
C THR A 151 5.58 -6.76 -31.20
N ASP A 152 5.48 -5.45 -30.97
CA ASP A 152 4.32 -4.64 -31.27
C ASP A 152 4.17 -4.61 -32.80
N GLY A 153 3.57 -5.66 -33.33
CA GLY A 153 2.84 -5.59 -34.59
C GLY A 153 1.50 -4.92 -34.32
N GLY A 154 1.51 -3.59 -34.15
CA GLY A 154 0.31 -2.81 -33.86
C GLY A 154 0.40 -1.37 -34.36
N GLY A 155 1.35 -1.07 -35.24
CA GLY A 155 1.37 0.17 -36.01
C GLY A 155 0.18 0.21 -36.97
N GLY A 156 -0.78 1.08 -36.67
CA GLY A 156 -1.87 1.42 -37.58
C GLY A 156 -1.32 1.88 -38.93
N SER A 157 -1.70 1.16 -39.98
CA SER A 157 -1.68 1.67 -41.36
C SER A 157 -3.04 1.36 -41.95
N ASN A 158 -3.85 2.40 -42.05
CA ASN A 158 -4.99 2.44 -42.95
C ASN A 158 -4.42 2.38 -44.37
N ASP A 159 -4.60 1.25 -45.03
CA ASP A 159 -4.75 1.21 -46.48
C ASP A 159 -5.76 0.13 -46.86
N ASN A 160 -6.81 0.58 -47.52
CA ASN A 160 -7.82 -0.23 -48.17
C ASN A 160 -7.19 -1.17 -49.22
N ASN A 161 -7.94 -2.24 -49.52
CA ASN A 161 -8.01 -2.93 -50.81
C ASN A 161 -7.26 -4.28 -50.92
N GLY A 162 -8.03 -5.37 -51.08
CA GLY A 162 -7.51 -6.61 -51.69
C GLY A 162 -8.03 -7.95 -51.15
N ASN A 163 -9.27 -8.28 -51.50
CA ASN A 163 -9.78 -9.57 -52.00
C ASN A 163 -8.92 -10.87 -51.91
N GLY A 164 -9.57 -11.97 -51.47
CA GLY A 164 -9.21 -13.40 -51.68
C GLY A 164 -8.34 -13.98 -50.55
N GLY A 165 -8.72 -14.97 -49.75
CA GLY A 165 -9.50 -16.20 -50.02
C GLY A 165 -8.52 -17.37 -50.07
N ASP A 166 -8.43 -18.19 -49.02
CA ASP A 166 -8.22 -19.65 -49.12
C ASP A 166 -8.36 -20.33 -47.75
N SER A 167 -8.90 -21.54 -47.77
CA SER A 167 -9.16 -22.40 -46.62
C SER A 167 -7.95 -23.30 -46.39
N GLY A 168 -7.37 -23.24 -45.18
CA GLY A 168 -6.23 -24.08 -44.83
C GLY A 168 -6.29 -24.55 -43.39
N SER A 169 -6.94 -25.69 -43.17
CA SER A 169 -6.83 -26.48 -41.95
C SER A 169 -5.40 -27.00 -41.81
N GLY A 170 -4.69 -26.58 -40.77
CA GLY A 170 -3.33 -27.02 -40.47
C GLY A 170 -3.22 -27.45 -39.01
N ASP A 171 -3.07 -28.75 -38.82
CA ASP A 171 -2.82 -29.42 -37.54
C ASP A 171 -1.61 -28.81 -36.80
N HIS A 172 -1.85 -28.34 -35.57
CA HIS A 172 -0.77 -27.93 -34.66
C HIS A 172 -0.30 -29.15 -33.88
N LYS A 173 0.98 -29.48 -34.04
CA LYS A 173 1.68 -30.52 -33.27
C LYS A 173 2.17 -29.91 -31.95
N ASP A 174 1.85 -30.59 -30.86
CA ASP A 174 2.36 -30.31 -29.52
C ASP A 174 3.87 -30.60 -29.46
N ASP A 175 4.69 -29.55 -29.52
CA ASP A 175 6.12 -29.64 -29.19
C ASP A 175 6.29 -29.40 -27.68
N SER A 176 6.39 -30.51 -26.94
CA SER A 176 6.71 -30.57 -25.52
C SER A 176 8.20 -30.27 -25.29
N GLY A 177 8.57 -28.99 -25.42
CA GLY A 177 9.89 -28.49 -25.02
C GLY A 177 9.92 -28.21 -23.51
N GLY A 178 10.42 -29.17 -22.74
CA GLY A 178 10.61 -29.05 -21.29
C GLY A 178 11.48 -27.87 -20.91
N LYS A 179 10.86 -26.79 -20.42
CA LYS A 179 11.52 -25.81 -19.56
C LYS A 179 11.37 -26.29 -18.13
N GLU A 180 12.48 -26.46 -17.42
CA GLU A 180 12.47 -26.73 -15.99
C GLU A 180 11.56 -25.70 -15.28
N PRO A 181 10.58 -26.15 -14.48
CA PRO A 181 9.74 -25.23 -13.75
C PRO A 181 10.59 -24.48 -12.73
N LYS A 182 10.59 -23.14 -12.82
CA LYS A 182 11.20 -22.28 -11.80
C LYS A 182 10.53 -22.60 -10.45
N LYS A 183 11.32 -23.13 -9.52
CA LYS A 183 10.88 -23.74 -8.24
C LYS A 183 10.48 -22.72 -7.17
N ASP A 184 9.99 -21.56 -7.56
CA ASP A 184 9.77 -20.44 -6.63
C ASP A 184 8.30 -20.32 -6.18
N SER A 185 7.43 -21.23 -6.64
CA SER A 185 6.02 -21.24 -6.25
C SER A 185 5.75 -22.26 -5.15
N CYS A 186 5.56 -21.77 -3.93
CA CYS A 186 5.15 -22.57 -2.78
C CYS A 186 3.81 -23.30 -3.01
N ALA A 187 3.00 -22.85 -3.96
CA ALA A 187 1.72 -23.46 -4.31
C ALA A 187 1.84 -24.85 -4.97
N SER A 188 3.06 -25.26 -5.35
CA SER A 188 3.31 -26.60 -5.89
C SER A 188 3.51 -27.68 -4.81
N HIS A 189 3.62 -27.29 -3.54
CA HIS A 189 3.76 -28.23 -2.44
C HIS A 189 2.38 -28.60 -1.88
N ASP A 190 2.02 -29.86 -2.07
CA ASP A 190 0.76 -30.48 -1.64
C ASP A 190 0.84 -31.16 -0.27
N SER A 191 2.02 -31.13 0.37
CA SER A 191 2.25 -31.73 1.67
C SER A 191 3.18 -30.89 2.55
N CYS A 192 3.01 -31.07 3.87
CA CYS A 192 3.79 -30.40 4.91
C CYS A 192 5.30 -30.64 4.73
N ASP A 193 5.71 -31.89 4.48
CA ASP A 193 7.12 -32.27 4.29
C ASP A 193 7.74 -31.66 3.03
N ALA A 194 6.99 -31.62 1.93
CA ALA A 194 7.43 -30.98 0.69
C ALA A 194 7.59 -29.47 0.86
N CYS A 195 6.71 -28.85 1.65
CA CYS A 195 6.74 -27.43 1.96
C CYS A 195 7.99 -27.04 2.79
N TYR A 196 8.29 -27.83 3.83
CA TYR A 196 9.47 -27.59 4.69
C TYR A 196 10.81 -27.78 3.98
N SER A 197 10.83 -28.58 2.90
CA SER A 197 12.03 -28.78 2.10
C SER A 197 12.41 -27.54 1.27
N SER A 198 11.51 -26.56 1.16
CA SER A 198 11.76 -25.27 0.52
C SER A 198 12.02 -24.20 1.59
N HIS A 199 13.22 -23.63 1.62
CA HIS A 199 13.60 -22.59 2.58
C HIS A 199 12.81 -21.28 2.45
N LEU A 200 11.96 -21.15 1.43
CA LEU A 200 11.19 -19.94 1.14
C LEU A 200 9.68 -20.11 1.44
N CYS A 201 9.28 -21.28 1.93
CA CYS A 201 7.88 -21.62 2.14
C CYS A 201 7.63 -22.08 3.58
N HIS A 202 6.40 -21.91 4.06
CA HIS A 202 5.93 -22.44 5.34
C HIS A 202 4.54 -23.06 5.19
N TRP A 203 4.29 -24.11 5.98
CA TRP A 203 3.00 -24.80 5.99
C TRP A 203 2.04 -24.14 6.98
N CYS A 204 0.79 -23.95 6.56
CA CYS A 204 -0.30 -23.49 7.43
C CYS A 204 -1.31 -24.61 7.61
N GLY A 205 -1.43 -25.12 8.84
CA GLY A 205 -2.45 -26.10 9.24
C GLY A 205 -3.85 -25.50 9.41
N GLY A 206 -4.09 -24.31 8.83
CA GLY A 206 -5.38 -23.67 8.75
C GLY A 206 -6.38 -24.43 7.85
N PRO A 207 -7.58 -23.88 7.65
CA PRO A 207 -8.65 -24.52 6.87
C PRO A 207 -8.27 -24.78 5.39
N ASP A 208 -7.26 -24.07 4.89
CA ASP A 208 -6.70 -24.22 3.56
C ASP A 208 -5.61 -25.31 3.47
N GLY A 209 -4.98 -25.69 4.59
CA GLY A 209 -4.00 -26.77 4.66
C GLY A 209 -2.97 -26.70 3.53
N ALA A 210 -2.37 -25.52 3.35
CA ALA A 210 -1.58 -25.19 2.16
C ALA A 210 -0.20 -24.61 2.52
N CYS A 211 0.70 -24.66 1.54
CA CYS A 211 2.04 -24.14 1.62
C CYS A 211 2.09 -22.70 1.06
N HIS A 212 2.59 -21.76 1.86
CA HIS A 212 2.62 -20.34 1.51
C HIS A 212 4.05 -19.80 1.51
N ALA A 213 4.28 -18.76 0.70
CA ALA A 213 5.51 -17.99 0.79
C ALA A 213 5.54 -17.18 2.09
N GLU A 214 6.73 -17.02 2.67
CA GLU A 214 6.92 -16.16 3.84
C GLU A 214 6.45 -14.72 3.55
N GLY A 215 5.58 -14.17 4.41
CA GLY A 215 4.99 -12.84 4.24
C GLY A 215 3.77 -12.76 3.32
N SER A 216 3.24 -13.88 2.82
CA SER A 216 1.98 -13.92 2.07
C SER A 216 0.80 -13.43 2.93
N ILE A 217 -0.03 -12.53 2.38
CA ILE A 217 -1.27 -12.05 3.03
C ILE A 217 -2.31 -13.16 3.22
N HIS A 218 -2.17 -14.25 2.47
CA HIS A 218 -3.03 -15.43 2.57
C HIS A 218 -2.41 -16.54 3.44
N GLY A 219 -1.21 -16.32 3.97
CA GLY A 219 -0.51 -17.24 4.85
C GLY A 219 -0.78 -17.00 6.33
N CYS A 220 -0.37 -17.95 7.15
CA CYS A 220 -0.39 -17.88 8.60
C CYS A 220 0.81 -17.06 9.09
N LEU A 221 0.61 -16.21 10.10
CA LEU A 221 1.66 -15.37 10.68
C LEU A 221 2.84 -16.17 11.26
N LYS A 222 2.60 -17.44 11.58
CA LYS A 222 3.61 -18.39 12.03
C LYS A 222 3.27 -19.74 11.44
N GLY A 223 4.21 -20.33 10.70
CA GLY A 223 4.04 -21.68 10.17
C GLY A 223 3.82 -22.70 11.28
N ASP A 224 2.95 -23.67 11.01
CA ASP A 224 2.76 -24.80 11.90
C ASP A 224 3.93 -25.78 11.76
N SER A 225 4.21 -26.52 12.84
CA SER A 225 5.11 -27.67 12.77
C SER A 225 4.42 -28.82 12.07
N CYS A 226 5.02 -29.30 10.99
CA CYS A 226 4.95 -30.71 10.62
C CYS A 226 5.62 -31.54 11.74
#